data_AF-Q061G9-F1
#
_entry.id   AF-Q061G9-F1
#
_cell.length_a   1.000
_cell.length_b   1.000
_cell.length_c   1.000
_cell.angle_alpha   90.00
_cell.angle_beta   90.00
_cell.angle_gamma   90.00
#
_symmetry.space_group_name_H-M   'P 1'
#
loop_
_entity.id
_entity.type
_entity.pdbx_description
1 polymer ?
#
loop_
_entity_poly.entity_id
_entity_poly.type
_entity_poly.pdbx_seq_one_letter_code
_entity_poly.pdbx_strand_id
1 'polypeptide(L)'
;MSLSASDLKDLQAAVADRLYLQINGWHLYLGDAGIAEALAVECSALINQGAAVAARQAIEAVKVPVAGGASQLPLARLMPPAQLRDLEDLLQPYC
;
A
#
# COMPACT_ATOMS: atom_id res chain seq x y z
N MET A 1 -17.98 3.87 -3.57
CA MET A 1 -17.91 2.71 -4.49
C MET A 1 -16.51 2.11 -4.40
N SER A 2 -16.38 0.80 -4.39
CA SER A 2 -15.07 0.12 -4.49
C SER A 2 -14.71 -0.08 -5.97
N LEU A 3 -13.44 -0.36 -6.23
CA LEU A 3 -12.95 -0.77 -7.55
C LEU A 3 -13.68 -2.01 -8.08
N SER A 4 -13.68 -2.17 -9.40
CA SER A 4 -14.05 -3.44 -10.04
C SER A 4 -13.04 -4.53 -9.66
N ALA A 5 -13.42 -5.81 -9.79
CA ALA A 5 -12.54 -6.92 -9.44
C ALA A 5 -11.28 -6.98 -10.32
N SER A 6 -11.38 -6.57 -11.60
CA SER A 6 -10.23 -6.47 -12.51
C SER A 6 -9.31 -5.33 -12.07
N ASP A 7 -9.85 -4.15 -11.81
CA ASP A 7 -9.06 -2.98 -11.42
C ASP A 7 -8.34 -3.19 -10.09
N LEU A 8 -9.01 -3.86 -9.14
CA LEU A 8 -8.40 -4.22 -7.85
C LEU A 8 -7.22 -5.17 -8.04
N LYS A 9 -7.34 -6.15 -8.94
CA LYS A 9 -6.27 -7.11 -9.23
C LYS A 9 -5.08 -6.43 -9.92
N ASP A 10 -5.35 -5.52 -10.84
CA ASP A 10 -4.30 -4.74 -11.52
C ASP A 10 -3.59 -3.80 -10.55
N LEU A 11 -4.34 -3.13 -9.66
CA LEU A 11 -3.78 -2.30 -8.59
C LEU A 11 -2.92 -3.14 -7.64
N GLN A 12 -3.41 -4.31 -7.21
CA GLN A 12 -2.64 -5.22 -6.35
C GLN A 12 -1.32 -5.63 -7.00
N ALA A 13 -1.33 -5.98 -8.29
CA ALA A 13 -0.12 -6.34 -9.02
C ALA A 13 0.86 -5.16 -9.11
N ALA A 14 0.37 -3.96 -9.44
CA ALA A 14 1.20 -2.76 -9.52
C ALA A 14 1.81 -2.40 -8.15
N VAL A 15 1.04 -2.50 -7.08
CA VAL A 15 1.49 -2.29 -5.70
C VAL A 15 2.53 -3.34 -5.29
N ALA A 16 2.31 -4.61 -5.65
CA ALA A 16 3.22 -5.71 -5.31
C ALA A 16 4.61 -5.52 -5.90
N ASP A 17 4.69 -5.12 -7.18
CA ASP A 17 5.94 -5.07 -7.94
C ASP A 17 6.69 -3.74 -7.81
N ARG A 18 5.98 -2.63 -7.57
CA ARG A 18 6.58 -1.29 -7.59
C ARG A 18 6.86 -0.73 -6.21
N LEU A 19 6.09 -1.15 -5.22
CA LEU A 19 6.21 -0.60 -3.88
C LEU A 19 7.03 -1.49 -2.96
N TYR A 20 7.76 -0.89 -2.02
CA TYR A 20 8.66 -1.58 -1.10
C TYR A 20 8.71 -0.93 0.29
N LEU A 21 9.00 -1.75 1.29
CA LEU A 21 9.45 -1.35 2.62
C LEU A 21 10.96 -1.12 2.61
N GLN A 22 11.44 -0.17 3.39
CA GLN A 22 12.88 0.07 3.54
C GLN A 22 13.34 -0.17 4.97
N ILE A 23 14.32 -1.05 5.13
CA ILE A 23 14.93 -1.37 6.44
C ILE A 23 16.45 -1.32 6.28
N ASN A 24 17.10 -0.37 6.98
CA ASN A 24 18.55 -0.09 6.95
C ASN A 24 19.09 0.35 5.58
N GLY A 25 18.86 -0.44 4.54
CA GLY A 25 19.15 -0.15 3.13
C GLY A 25 18.57 -1.21 2.19
N TRP A 26 17.83 -2.19 2.71
CA TRP A 26 17.18 -3.22 1.92
C TRP A 26 15.80 -2.77 1.50
N HIS A 27 15.43 -3.13 0.28
CA HIS A 27 14.07 -2.98 -0.23
C HIS A 27 13.39 -4.34 -0.16
N LEU A 28 12.29 -4.41 0.57
CA LEU A 28 11.40 -5.57 0.57
C LEU A 28 10.11 -5.18 -0.15
N TYR A 29 9.91 -5.71 -1.36
CA TYR A 29 8.74 -5.41 -2.16
C TYR A 29 7.46 -5.90 -1.49
N LEU A 30 6.35 -5.17 -1.68
CA LEU A 30 5.09 -5.48 -0.99
C LEU A 30 4.49 -6.82 -1.43
N GLY A 31 4.81 -7.28 -2.64
CA GLY A 31 4.50 -8.63 -3.12
C GLY A 31 5.19 -9.71 -2.28
N ASP A 32 6.51 -9.61 -2.12
CA ASP A 32 7.31 -10.55 -1.32
C ASP A 32 6.96 -10.49 0.18
N ALA A 33 6.59 -9.31 0.68
CA ALA A 33 6.13 -9.13 2.06
C ALA A 33 4.73 -9.70 2.32
N GLY A 34 3.96 -10.07 1.29
CA GLY A 34 2.59 -10.58 1.43
C GLY A 34 1.57 -9.56 1.92
N ILE A 35 1.84 -8.25 1.72
CA ILE A 35 0.97 -7.16 2.20
C ILE A 35 0.36 -6.31 1.08
N ALA A 36 0.70 -6.58 -0.18
CA ALA A 36 0.17 -5.85 -1.33
C ALA A 36 -1.36 -5.93 -1.45
N GLU A 37 -1.95 -7.10 -1.21
CA GLU A 37 -3.41 -7.30 -1.27
C GLU A 37 -4.13 -6.45 -0.24
N ALA A 38 -3.66 -6.49 1.02
CA ALA A 38 -4.23 -5.70 2.11
C ALA A 38 -4.21 -4.21 1.78
N LEU A 39 -3.09 -3.70 1.24
CA LEU A 39 -3.00 -2.31 0.83
C LEU A 39 -3.95 -1.97 -0.32
N ALA A 40 -4.04 -2.81 -1.35
CA ALA A 40 -4.92 -2.57 -2.50
C ALA A 40 -6.41 -2.54 -2.10
N VAL A 41 -6.82 -3.41 -1.17
CA VAL A 41 -8.17 -3.44 -0.62
C VAL A 41 -8.49 -2.16 0.15
N GLU A 42 -7.60 -1.71 1.04
CA GLU A 42 -7.78 -0.46 1.78
C GLU A 42 -7.85 0.75 0.84
N CYS A 43 -6.97 0.83 -0.16
CA CYS A 43 -7.02 1.88 -1.18
C CYS A 43 -8.36 1.88 -1.95
N SER A 44 -8.84 0.70 -2.35
CA SER A 44 -10.12 0.54 -3.06
C SER A 44 -11.32 1.03 -2.24
N ALA A 45 -11.32 0.78 -0.93
CA ALA A 45 -12.36 1.26 -0.04
C ALA A 45 -12.40 2.80 0.05
N LEU A 46 -11.24 3.44 -0.11
CA LEU A 46 -11.05 4.87 0.09
C LEU A 46 -10.97 5.69 -1.21
N ILE A 47 -11.01 5.03 -2.38
CA ILE A 47 -10.70 5.64 -3.67
C ILE A 47 -11.54 6.89 -4.01
N ASN A 48 -12.79 6.95 -3.55
CA ASN A 48 -13.69 8.10 -3.79
C ASN A 48 -13.28 9.37 -3.02
N GLN A 49 -12.34 9.27 -2.08
CA GLN A 49 -11.80 10.43 -1.33
C GLN A 49 -10.62 11.09 -2.06
N GLY A 50 -10.22 10.54 -3.21
CA GLY A 50 -9.07 10.99 -4.01
C GLY A 50 -7.77 10.30 -3.63
N ALA A 51 -6.85 10.22 -4.59
CA ALA A 51 -5.64 9.40 -4.51
C ALA A 51 -4.76 9.73 -3.30
N ALA A 52 -4.56 11.03 -3.00
CA ALA A 52 -3.76 11.48 -1.87
C ALA A 52 -4.34 11.05 -0.51
N VAL A 53 -5.66 11.12 -0.36
CA VAL A 53 -6.34 10.76 0.89
C VAL A 53 -6.38 9.24 1.03
N ALA A 54 -6.74 8.54 -0.04
CA ALA A 54 -6.77 7.08 -0.09
C ALA A 54 -5.40 6.48 0.25
N ALA A 55 -4.32 6.94 -0.39
CA ALA A 55 -2.97 6.46 -0.14
C ALA A 55 -2.57 6.64 1.34
N ARG A 56 -2.73 7.85 1.89
CA ARG A 56 -2.32 8.17 3.27
C ARG A 56 -3.10 7.37 4.31
N GLN A 57 -4.41 7.28 4.15
CA GLN A 57 -5.24 6.53 5.09
C GLN A 57 -4.99 5.03 4.98
N ALA A 58 -4.80 4.48 3.78
CA ALA A 58 -4.53 3.07 3.58
C ALA A 58 -3.21 2.62 4.21
N ILE A 59 -2.12 3.39 4.05
CA ILE A 59 -0.81 3.04 4.66
C ILE A 59 -0.82 3.19 6.20
N GLU A 60 -1.72 3.99 6.77
CA GLU A 60 -1.90 4.05 8.22
C GLU A 60 -2.78 2.90 8.74
N ALA A 61 -3.75 2.44 7.94
CA ALA A 61 -4.64 1.34 8.27
C ALA A 61 -3.93 -0.02 8.25
N VAL A 62 -3.13 -0.30 7.21
CA VAL A 62 -2.41 -1.57 7.07
C VAL A 62 -1.37 -1.72 8.18
N LYS A 63 -1.50 -2.78 8.98
CA LYS A 63 -0.56 -3.11 10.06
C LYS A 63 0.41 -4.20 9.61
N VAL A 64 1.69 -3.95 9.85
CA VAL A 64 2.78 -4.87 9.54
C VAL A 64 3.30 -5.48 10.84
N PRO A 65 3.21 -6.81 11.03
CA PRO A 65 3.85 -7.50 12.15
C PRO A 65 5.36 -7.37 12.05
N VAL A 66 6.02 -7.01 13.15
CA VAL A 66 7.48 -6.96 13.25
C VAL A 66 7.97 -7.74 14.47
N ALA A 67 9.27 -8.05 14.50
CA ALA A 67 9.91 -8.82 15.58
C ALA A 67 9.20 -10.17 15.86
N GLY A 68 8.84 -10.91 14.80
CA GLY A 68 8.12 -12.18 14.94
C GLY A 68 6.66 -12.03 15.42
N GLY A 69 6.06 -10.85 15.25
CA GLY A 69 4.69 -10.56 15.68
C GLY A 69 4.58 -9.99 17.10
N ALA A 70 5.71 -9.77 17.78
CA ALA A 70 5.72 -9.16 19.12
C ALA A 70 5.19 -7.71 19.12
N SER A 71 5.24 -7.02 17.98
CA SER A 71 4.63 -5.71 17.80
C SER A 71 4.10 -5.51 16.38
N GLN A 72 3.28 -4.47 16.22
CA GLN A 72 2.67 -4.07 14.95
C GLN A 72 3.02 -2.62 14.68
N LEU A 73 3.43 -2.32 13.45
CA LEU A 73 3.66 -0.95 12.99
C LEU A 73 2.72 -0.65 11.82
N PRO A 74 2.14 0.56 11.72
CA PRO A 74 1.48 0.95 10.49
C PRO A 74 2.49 0.95 9.35
N LEU A 75 2.05 0.55 8.16
CA LEU A 75 2.85 0.51 6.95
C LEU A 75 3.55 1.86 6.66
N ALA A 76 2.90 2.96 7.00
CA ALA A 76 3.44 4.31 6.94
C ALA A 76 4.78 4.52 7.68
N ARG A 77 5.12 3.68 8.67
CA ARG A 77 6.38 3.75 9.42
C ARG A 77 7.53 2.99 8.79
N LEU A 78 7.23 2.16 7.78
CA LEU A 78 8.18 1.29 7.10
C LEU A 78 8.36 1.66 5.62
N MET A 79 7.46 2.49 5.08
CA MET A 79 7.54 3.01 3.71
C MET A 79 8.32 4.34 3.65
N PRO A 80 9.26 4.50 2.72
CA PRO A 80 9.86 5.79 2.39
C PRO A 80 8.81 6.83 1.93
N PRO A 81 9.05 8.14 2.13
CA PRO A 81 8.14 9.17 1.62
C PRO A 81 7.96 9.16 0.09
N ALA A 82 9.00 8.78 -0.66
CA ALA A 82 8.91 8.63 -2.12
C ALA A 82 7.91 7.54 -2.54
N GLN A 83 7.85 6.45 -1.78
CA GLN A 83 6.94 5.34 -2.00
C GLN A 83 5.48 5.71 -1.77
N LEU A 84 5.21 6.61 -0.83
CA LEU A 84 3.87 7.20 -0.69
C LEU A 84 3.49 8.01 -1.94
N ARG A 85 4.42 8.78 -2.50
CA ARG A 85 4.15 9.53 -3.74
C ARG A 85 3.85 8.60 -4.91
N ASP A 86 4.65 7.54 -5.06
CA ASP A 86 4.43 6.52 -6.09
C ASP A 86 3.04 5.85 -5.93
N LEU A 87 2.62 5.60 -4.70
CA LEU A 87 1.26 5.09 -4.41
C LEU A 87 0.18 6.10 -4.79
N GLU A 88 0.34 7.39 -4.47
CA GLU A 88 -0.60 8.44 -4.92
C GLU A 88 -0.73 8.44 -6.45
N ASP A 89 0.40 8.40 -7.17
CA ASP A 89 0.42 8.40 -8.64
C ASP A 89 -0.17 7.09 -9.23
N LEU A 90 0.00 5.95 -8.55
CA LEU A 90 -0.63 4.67 -8.92
C LEU A 90 -2.16 4.68 -8.77
N LEU A 91 -2.68 5.41 -7.77
CA LEU A 91 -4.12 5.49 -7.52
C LEU A 91 -4.84 6.49 -8.44
N GLN A 92 -4.10 7.44 -9.02
CA GLN A 92 -4.62 8.51 -9.88
C GLN A 92 -5.60 8.05 -10.99
N PRO A 93 -5.38 6.93 -11.71
CA PRO A 93 -6.29 6.49 -12.77
C PRO A 93 -7.65 5.99 -12.28
N TYR A 94 -7.78 5.75 -10.97
CA TYR A 94 -8.95 5.11 -10.36
C TYR A 94 -9.83 6.07 -9.54
N CYS A 95 -9.35 7.30 -9.31
CA CYS A 95 -10.03 8.37 -8.57
C CYS A 95 -10.70 9.37 -9.52
#